data_AF-A0A3M1KG57-F1
#
_entry.id   AF-A0A3M1KG57-F1
#
_cell.length_a   1.000
_cell.length_b   1.000
_cell.length_c   1.000
_cell.angle_alpha   90.00
_cell.angle_beta   90.00
_cell.angle_gamma   90.00
#
_symmetry.space_group_name_H-M   'P 1'
#
loop_
_entity.id
_entity.type
_entity.pdbx_description
1 polymer ?
#
loop_
_entity_poly.entity_id
_entity_poly.type
_entity_poly.pdbx_seq_one_letter_code
_entity_poly.pdbx_strand_id
1 'polypeptide(L)'
;MSGMPHQEALALCQRMMERAHAPYSGFHVGAAVLDDHGDLHGGCNVENAAYPLGSCAEANGIANMIAAGGRSVRAIWVMAKGQSLVTPCGGCRQKIREFASPDTPVFLCT
;
A
#
# COMPACT_ATOMS: atom_id res chain seq x y z
N MET A 1 -12.22 16.07 4.66
CA MET A 1 -12.00 14.72 5.25
C MET A 1 -13.26 13.85 5.23
N SER A 2 -14.46 14.39 5.04
CA SER A 2 -15.66 13.59 4.72
C SER A 2 -15.56 13.00 3.31
N GLY A 3 -15.81 11.70 3.17
CA GLY A 3 -15.90 11.00 1.87
C GLY A 3 -14.76 10.04 1.52
N MET A 4 -13.80 9.77 2.42
CA MET A 4 -12.80 8.70 2.17
C MET A 4 -13.36 7.32 2.55
N PRO A 5 -13.16 6.28 1.71
CA PRO A 5 -13.73 4.95 1.89
C PRO A 5 -12.93 4.11 2.91
N HIS A 6 -12.82 4.60 4.15
CA HIS A 6 -11.96 4.01 5.19
C HIS A 6 -12.21 2.51 5.43
N GLN A 7 -13.48 2.11 5.57
CA GLN A 7 -13.83 0.72 5.86
C GLN A 7 -13.47 -0.22 4.71
N GLU A 8 -13.69 0.22 3.47
CA GLU A 8 -13.36 -0.54 2.27
C GLU A 8 -11.84 -0.64 2.08
N ALA A 9 -11.11 0.45 2.33
CA ALA A 9 -9.66 0.47 2.28
C ALA A 9 -9.04 -0.46 3.33
N LEU A 10 -9.54 -0.46 4.57
CA LEU A 10 -9.11 -1.39 5.62
C LEU A 10 -9.38 -2.85 5.24
N ALA A 11 -10.59 -3.14 4.72
CA ALA A 11 -10.92 -4.48 4.25
C ALA A 11 -10.02 -4.92 3.08
N LEU A 12 -9.65 -4.00 2.18
CA LEU A 12 -8.72 -4.27 1.09
C LEU A 12 -7.30 -4.53 1.61
N CYS A 13 -6.78 -3.72 2.53
CA CYS A 13 -5.51 -3.93 3.20
C CYS A 13 -5.41 -5.33 3.81
N GLN A 14 -6.43 -5.74 4.57
CA GLN A 14 -6.50 -7.06 5.20
C GLN A 14 -6.41 -8.18 4.15
N ARG A 15 -7.23 -8.11 3.09
CA ARG A 15 -7.20 -9.10 2.00
C ARG A 15 -5.86 -9.16 1.27
N MET A 16 -5.19 -8.03 1.10
CA MET A 16 -3.88 -7.99 0.44
C MET A 16 -2.78 -8.55 1.34
N MET A 17 -2.81 -8.23 2.63
CA MET A 17 -1.88 -8.78 3.61
C MET A 17 -1.94 -10.31 3.68
N GLU A 18 -3.13 -10.89 3.56
CA GLU A 18 -3.33 -12.36 3.47
C GLU A 18 -2.73 -12.98 2.20
N ARG A 19 -2.54 -12.18 1.13
CA ARG A 19 -1.97 -12.61 -0.16
C ARG A 19 -0.47 -12.37 -0.27
N ALA A 20 0.15 -11.71 0.72
CA ALA A 20 1.57 -11.39 0.70
C ALA A 20 2.42 -12.65 0.48
N HIS A 21 3.41 -12.56 -0.41
CA HIS A 21 4.41 -13.59 -0.60
C HIS A 21 5.67 -13.18 0.16
N ALA A 22 5.76 -13.57 1.44
CA ALA A 22 6.86 -13.21 2.32
C ALA A 22 7.52 -14.42 3.00
N PRO A 23 8.02 -15.43 2.25
CA PRO A 23 8.55 -16.65 2.85
C PRO A 23 9.89 -16.44 3.56
N TYR A 24 10.61 -15.34 3.30
CA TYR A 24 11.93 -15.09 3.89
C TYR A 24 11.82 -14.33 5.21
N SER A 25 10.98 -13.28 5.26
CA SER A 25 10.79 -12.51 6.50
C SER A 25 9.65 -12.99 7.39
N GLY A 26 8.63 -13.66 6.81
CA GLY A 26 7.35 -13.92 7.50
C GLY A 26 6.55 -12.66 7.82
N PHE A 27 6.96 -11.49 7.29
CA PHE A 27 6.34 -10.21 7.58
C PHE A 27 5.37 -9.81 6.45
N HIS A 28 4.08 -9.99 6.71
CA HIS A 28 3.03 -9.76 5.72
C HIS A 28 2.51 -8.33 5.82
N VAL A 29 2.49 -7.62 4.70
CA VAL A 29 2.04 -6.23 4.60
C VAL A 29 1.04 -6.11 3.46
N GLY A 30 -0.06 -5.40 3.72
CA GLY A 30 -1.07 -5.02 2.74
C GLY A 30 -1.22 -3.50 2.67
N ALA A 31 -1.51 -3.00 1.47
CA ALA A 31 -1.76 -1.60 1.21
C ALA A 31 -3.02 -1.42 0.34
N ALA A 32 -3.68 -0.29 0.52
CA ALA A 32 -4.78 0.18 -0.32
C ALA A 32 -4.48 1.61 -0.75
N VAL A 33 -4.49 1.86 -2.07
CA VAL A 33 -4.21 3.15 -2.68
C VAL A 33 -5.51 3.69 -3.28
N LEU A 34 -5.94 4.88 -2.85
CA LEU A 34 -7.06 5.60 -3.47
C LEU A 34 -6.51 6.53 -4.55
N ASP A 35 -7.02 6.38 -5.77
CA ASP A 35 -6.56 7.17 -6.92
C ASP A 35 -7.39 8.44 -7.17
N ASP A 36 -7.06 9.18 -8.24
CA ASP A 36 -7.76 10.38 -8.69
C ASP A 36 -9.19 10.16 -9.20
N HIS A 37 -9.53 8.94 -9.61
CA HIS A 37 -10.88 8.57 -10.05
C HIS A 37 -11.77 8.15 -8.87
N GLY A 38 -11.18 7.88 -7.71
CA GLY A 38 -11.87 7.41 -6.52
C GLY A 38 -11.86 5.89 -6.37
N ASP A 39 -11.06 5.18 -7.17
CA ASP A 39 -10.93 3.73 -7.13
C ASP A 39 -9.85 3.30 -6.13
N LEU A 40 -10.07 2.14 -5.51
CA LEU A 40 -9.13 1.53 -4.56
C LEU A 40 -8.30 0.42 -5.21
N HIS A 41 -6.98 0.54 -5.10
CA HIS A 41 -6.01 -0.40 -5.65
C HIS A 41 -5.23 -1.11 -4.54
N GLY A 42 -5.29 -2.44 -4.52
CA GLY A 42 -4.65 -3.25 -3.50
C GLY A 42 -3.21 -3.59 -3.86
N GLY A 43 -2.31 -3.61 -2.87
CA GLY A 43 -0.96 -4.12 -3.00
C GLY A 43 -0.54 -4.95 -1.79
N CYS A 44 0.30 -5.96 -2.00
CA CYS A 44 0.92 -6.74 -0.92
C CYS A 44 2.42 -6.83 -1.16
N ASN A 45 3.23 -7.10 -0.14
CA ASN A 45 4.65 -7.32 -0.36
C ASN A 45 4.90 -8.68 -1.04
N VAL A 46 5.85 -8.68 -1.97
CA VAL A 46 6.29 -9.87 -2.71
C VAL A 46 7.81 -9.93 -2.61
N GLU A 47 8.30 -10.91 -1.87
CA GLU A 47 9.72 -11.11 -1.67
C GLU A 47 10.33 -11.96 -2.79
N ASN A 48 11.66 -11.93 -2.85
CA ASN A 48 12.44 -12.74 -3.79
C ASN A 48 13.72 -13.22 -3.10
N ALA A 49 14.23 -14.39 -3.50
CA ALA A 49 15.49 -14.93 -2.99
C ALA A 49 16.67 -13.96 -3.19
N ALA A 50 16.68 -13.23 -4.30
CA ALA A 50 17.55 -12.07 -4.47
C ALA A 50 16.87 -10.87 -3.80
N TYR A 51 17.17 -10.65 -2.51
CA TYR A 51 16.42 -9.73 -1.64
C TYR A 51 16.16 -8.33 -2.23
N PRO A 52 17.09 -7.68 -2.96
CA PRO A 52 16.83 -6.38 -3.57
C PRO A 52 15.75 -6.37 -4.67
N LEU A 53 15.33 -7.53 -5.17
CA LEU A 53 14.28 -7.67 -6.19
C LEU A 53 12.88 -7.79 -5.60
N GLY A 54 12.75 -7.86 -4.27
CA GLY A 54 11.45 -7.82 -3.61
C GLY A 54 10.77 -6.45 -3.76
N SER A 55 9.44 -6.43 -3.63
CA SER A 55 8.64 -5.21 -3.67
C SER A 55 7.73 -5.09 -2.45
N CYS A 56 7.64 -3.88 -1.90
CA CYS A 56 6.76 -3.56 -0.78
C CYS A 56 5.31 -3.42 -1.23
N ALA A 57 4.39 -3.51 -0.26
CA ALA A 57 2.95 -3.43 -0.51
C ALA A 57 2.54 -2.10 -1.17
N GLU A 58 3.10 -0.98 -0.71
CA GLU A 58 2.83 0.36 -1.23
C GLU A 58 3.30 0.50 -2.68
N ALA A 59 4.48 -0.04 -3.00
CA ALA A 59 5.02 -0.01 -4.35
C ALA A 59 4.15 -0.80 -5.33
N ASN A 60 3.67 -1.97 -4.91
CA ASN A 60 2.77 -2.79 -5.72
C ASN A 60 1.37 -2.16 -5.84
N GLY A 61 0.86 -1.53 -4.77
CA GLY A 61 -0.41 -0.79 -4.81
C GLY A 61 -0.37 0.36 -5.82
N ILE A 62 0.73 1.14 -5.82
CA ILE A 62 0.98 2.20 -6.81
C ILE A 62 1.11 1.61 -8.22
N ALA A 63 1.84 0.51 -8.39
CA ALA A 63 1.98 -0.14 -9.70
C ALA A 63 0.61 -0.59 -10.26
N ASN A 64 -0.23 -1.19 -9.40
CA ASN A 64 -1.58 -1.61 -9.76
C ASN A 64 -2.49 -0.42 -10.12
N MET A 65 -2.41 0.68 -9.36
CA MET A 65 -3.11 1.93 -9.68
C MET A 65 -2.75 2.44 -11.09
N ILE A 66 -1.45 2.51 -11.40
CA ILE A 66 -0.98 2.97 -12.71
C ILE A 66 -1.46 2.05 -13.83
N ALA A 67 -1.40 0.73 -13.61
CA ALA A 67 -1.86 -0.28 -14.57
C ALA A 67 -3.37 -0.19 -14.83
N ALA A 68 -4.16 0.19 -13.82
CA ALA A 68 -5.61 0.40 -13.93
C ALA A 68 -5.99 1.74 -14.58
N GLY A 69 -5.03 2.65 -14.80
CA GLY A 69 -5.25 3.93 -15.47
C GLY A 69 -5.19 5.15 -14.54
N GLY A 70 -5.20 4.96 -13.21
CA GLY A 70 -5.02 6.04 -12.24
C GLY A 70 -3.65 6.73 -12.40
N ARG A 71 -3.55 7.98 -11.94
CA ARG A 71 -2.36 8.82 -12.14
C ARG A 71 -1.87 9.53 -10.88
N SER A 72 -2.71 9.67 -9.85
CA SER A 72 -2.28 10.28 -8.59
C SER A 72 -2.86 9.57 -7.36
N VAL A 73 -2.10 9.59 -6.27
CA VAL A 73 -2.48 9.01 -4.99
C VAL A 73 -3.18 10.06 -4.14
N ARG A 74 -4.48 9.89 -3.95
CA ARG A 74 -5.30 10.74 -3.08
C ARG A 74 -5.21 10.35 -1.61
N ALA A 75 -4.99 9.07 -1.31
CA ALA A 75 -4.75 8.55 0.03
C ALA A 75 -4.13 7.15 -0.04
N ILE A 76 -3.42 6.74 1.00
CA ILE A 76 -2.92 5.37 1.12
C ILE A 76 -3.09 4.83 2.54
N TRP A 77 -3.51 3.58 2.65
CA TRP A 77 -3.59 2.81 3.89
C TRP A 77 -2.55 1.71 3.87
N VAL A 78 -1.84 1.51 4.98
CA VAL A 78 -0.81 0.48 5.13
C VAL A 78 -1.06 -0.30 6.42
N MET A 79 -1.07 -1.62 6.29
CA MET A 79 -1.36 -2.56 7.37
C MET A 79 -0.32 -3.68 7.34
N ALA A 80 0.17 -4.07 8.51
CA ALA A 80 1.05 -5.23 8.65
C ALA A 80 0.50 -6.20 9.67
N LYS A 81 0.86 -7.48 9.50
CA LYS A 81 0.40 -8.55 10.39
C LYS A 81 1.05 -8.36 11.77
N GLY A 82 0.24 -8.09 12.78
CA GLY A 82 0.69 -7.90 14.16
C GLY A 82 -0.07 -6.79 14.86
N GLN A 83 0.41 -6.39 16.05
CA GLN A 83 -0.23 -5.34 16.87
C GLN A 83 0.46 -3.97 16.75
N SER A 84 1.51 -3.87 15.91
CA SER A 84 2.31 -2.65 15.80
C SER A 84 2.03 -1.94 14.48
N LEU A 85 1.89 -0.61 14.56
CA LEU A 85 1.84 0.24 13.38
C LEU A 85 3.17 0.13 12.62
N VAL A 86 3.09 -0.18 11.33
CA VAL A 86 4.23 -0.16 10.42
C VAL A 86 4.28 1.18 9.70
N THR A 87 5.47 1.71 9.43
CA THR A 87 5.63 2.92 8.61
C THR A 87 6.23 2.55 7.25
N PRO A 88 5.88 3.26 6.16
CA PRO A 88 6.52 3.05 4.87
C PRO A 88 8.03 3.23 4.94
N CYS A 89 8.76 2.32 4.28
CA CYS A 89 10.22 2.42 4.16
C CYS A 89 10.60 3.64 3.30
N GLY A 90 11.88 4.04 3.33
CA GLY A 90 12.36 5.22 2.58
C GLY A 90 12.04 5.16 1.08
N GLY A 91 12.19 3.99 0.46
CA GLY A 91 11.84 3.78 -0.95
C GLY A 91 10.35 3.95 -1.24
N CYS A 92 9.48 3.43 -0.36
CA CYS A 92 8.04 3.62 -0.48
C CYS A 92 7.63 5.07 -0.29
N ARG A 93 8.25 5.81 0.65
CA ARG A 93 7.99 7.25 0.82
C ARG A 93 8.32 8.03 -0.44
N GLN A 94 9.42 7.70 -1.10
CA GLN A 94 9.79 8.35 -2.38
C GLN A 94 8.80 7.99 -3.50
N LYS A 95 8.40 6.71 -3.61
CA LYS A 95 7.38 6.29 -4.58
C LYS A 95 6.04 6.96 -4.34
N ILE A 96 5.58 7.06 -3.10
CA ILE A 96 4.34 7.78 -2.76
C ILE A 96 4.48 9.25 -3.16
N ARG A 97 5.60 9.91 -2.79
CA ARG A 97 5.83 11.34 -3.08
C ARG A 97 5.77 11.68 -4.58
N GLU A 98 6.17 10.76 -5.44
CA GLU A 98 6.12 10.91 -6.90
C GLU A 98 4.69 11.12 -7.42
N PHE A 99 3.70 10.43 -6.81
CA PHE A 99 2.31 10.42 -7.26
C PHE A 99 1.36 11.18 -6.32
N ALA A 100 1.86 11.73 -5.21
CA ALA A 100 1.07 12.34 -4.14
C ALA A 100 1.35 13.84 -3.98
N SER A 101 0.39 14.56 -3.41
CA SER A 101 0.60 15.94 -2.94
C SER A 101 1.21 15.94 -1.53
N PRO A 102 1.79 17.06 -1.06
CA PRO A 102 2.28 17.18 0.32
C PRO A 102 1.22 16.91 1.40
N ASP A 103 -0.05 17.10 1.07
CA ASP A 103 -1.18 16.92 1.98
C ASP A 103 -1.86 15.55 1.85
N THR A 104 -1.37 14.67 0.96
CA THR A 104 -1.91 13.33 0.77
C THR A 104 -1.77 12.53 2.08
N PRO A 105 -2.88 12.06 2.70
CA PRO A 105 -2.82 11.32 3.94
C PRO A 105 -2.25 9.92 3.74
N VAL A 106 -1.39 9.52 4.68
CA VAL A 106 -0.86 8.16 4.83
C VAL A 106 -1.40 7.60 6.14
N PHE A 107 -2.31 6.63 6.05
CA PHE A 107 -2.93 5.99 7.21
C PHE A 107 -2.17 4.71 7.56
N LEU A 108 -1.74 4.63 8.82
CA LEU A 108 -1.14 3.42 9.38
C LEU A 108 -2.22 2.68 10.15
N CYS A 109 -2.40 1.40 9.85
CA CYS A 109 -3.54 0.62 10.31
C CYS A 109 -3.11 -0.71 10.94
N THR A 110 -3.98 -1.25 11.77
CA THR A 110 -3.89 -2.57 12.43
C THR A 110 -5.09 -3.41 12.08
#